data_AF-A0A0K5XJQ5-F1
#
_entry.id   AF-A0A0K5XJQ5-F1
#
_cell.length_a   1.000
_cell.length_b   1.000
_cell.length_c   1.000
_cell.angle_alpha   90.00
_cell.angle_beta   90.00
_cell.angle_gamma   90.00
#
_symmetry.space_group_name_H-M   'P 1'
#
loop_
_entity.id
_entity.type
_entity.pdbx_description
1 polymer ?
#
loop_
_entity_poly.entity_id
_entity_poly.type
_entity_poly.pdbx_seq_one_letter_code
_entity_poly.pdbx_strand_id
1 'polypeptide(L)'
;MSQSLFSQPLNVINVGIAMFSDDLKKQHVEVTQLDWTPPGQGNMQVVQALDNIADSPLADKIAAANQQALERIIQSHPVLIGFYQAINVVPGMTAKTILHAGPPITWEKMCGAMKGAVTGALVFEGLAKDLDEAAELAASGEITFSPCHEHDCVGSMAGVTSASMFMHIVKNKTYGNIAYTNMSEQMAKILRMGANDQSVIDRLNWMRDVQGPILRDAMKIIGEIDLRLMLAQALHMGDECHNRNNAGTTLLIQALTPGIIQAGYSVEQQREVFEFVASSDYFSGPTWMAMCKAAMDAAHGIEYSTVVTTMARNGVEFGLRVSGLPGQWFTGPAQQVIGPMFAGYKPEDSGLDIGDSAITETYGIGGFAMATAPAIVALVGGTVEEAIDFSRQMREITLGENPNVTIPLLGFMGVPSAIDITRVGSSGILPVINTAIAHKDAGVGMIGAGIVHPPFACFEKAILGWCERYGV
;
A
#
# COMPACT_ATOMS: atom_id res chain seq x y z
N MET A 1 -56.60 1.22 2.38
CA MET A 1 -55.26 1.65 2.84
C MET A 1 -54.51 2.37 1.72
N SER A 2 -54.94 3.54 1.23
CA SER A 2 -54.27 4.10 0.03
C SER A 2 -54.41 5.60 -0.26
N GLN A 3 -54.58 6.47 0.75
CA GLN A 3 -54.51 7.94 0.52
C GLN A 3 -53.52 8.69 1.42
N SER A 4 -52.98 8.04 2.46
CA SER A 4 -52.02 8.69 3.39
C SER A 4 -50.56 8.66 2.92
N LEU A 5 -50.20 7.78 1.98
CA LEU A 5 -48.79 7.61 1.56
C LEU A 5 -48.28 8.78 0.71
N PHE A 6 -49.15 9.36 -0.14
CA PHE A 6 -48.79 10.48 -1.03
C PHE A 6 -49.21 11.85 -0.48
N SER A 7 -49.74 11.91 0.75
CA SER A 7 -50.14 13.15 1.43
C SER A 7 -49.19 13.53 2.58
N GLN A 8 -48.08 12.80 2.72
CA GLN A 8 -47.02 13.06 3.69
C GLN A 8 -45.71 13.37 2.94
N PRO A 9 -44.74 14.06 3.59
CA PRO A 9 -43.41 14.24 3.02
C PRO A 9 -42.81 12.89 2.61
N LEU A 10 -42.31 12.81 1.37
CA LEU A 10 -41.69 11.60 0.83
C LEU A 10 -40.22 11.53 1.27
N ASN A 11 -39.82 10.39 1.82
CA ASN A 11 -38.41 10.02 1.99
C ASN A 11 -38.04 9.07 0.87
N VAL A 12 -37.35 9.58 -0.15
CA VAL A 12 -37.05 8.83 -1.38
C VAL A 12 -35.67 8.19 -1.28
N ILE A 13 -35.56 6.92 -1.66
CA ILE A 13 -34.27 6.29 -1.96
C ILE A 13 -34.20 6.13 -3.48
N ASN A 14 -33.30 6.86 -4.13
CA ASN A 14 -33.08 6.73 -5.57
C ASN A 14 -32.05 5.63 -5.84
N VAL A 15 -32.35 4.73 -6.78
CA VAL A 15 -31.43 3.69 -7.24
C VAL A 15 -31.22 3.87 -8.74
N GLY A 16 -29.97 3.88 -9.19
CA GLY A 16 -29.60 4.12 -10.59
C GLY A 16 -29.22 5.57 -10.85
N ILE A 17 -29.70 6.16 -11.94
CA ILE A 17 -29.19 7.43 -12.48
C ILE A 17 -29.38 8.58 -11.46
N ALA A 18 -28.27 9.25 -11.10
CA ALA A 18 -28.24 10.33 -10.12
C ALA A 18 -29.12 11.55 -10.48
N MET A 19 -29.40 11.74 -11.78
CA MET A 19 -30.26 12.80 -12.29
C MET A 19 -31.63 12.85 -11.59
N PHE A 20 -32.22 11.70 -11.23
CA PHE A 20 -33.50 11.68 -10.50
C PHE A 20 -33.36 12.18 -9.06
N SER A 21 -32.27 11.83 -8.38
CA SER A 21 -31.95 12.40 -7.07
C SER A 21 -31.73 13.93 -7.18
N ASP A 22 -31.00 14.39 -8.19
CA ASP A 22 -30.74 15.82 -8.38
C ASP A 22 -32.02 16.62 -8.63
N ASP A 23 -32.95 16.07 -9.42
CA ASP A 23 -34.24 16.70 -9.68
C ASP A 23 -35.15 16.71 -8.44
N LEU A 24 -35.07 15.70 -7.57
CA LEU A 24 -35.77 15.67 -6.28
C LEU A 24 -35.18 16.68 -5.30
N LYS A 25 -33.85 16.80 -5.23
CA LYS A 25 -33.16 17.83 -4.42
C LYS A 25 -33.56 19.25 -4.83
N LYS A 26 -33.62 19.53 -6.14
CA LYS A 26 -34.10 20.83 -6.67
C LYS A 26 -35.55 21.14 -6.28
N GLN A 27 -36.36 20.12 -6.06
CA GLN A 27 -37.75 20.24 -5.61
C GLN A 27 -37.89 20.27 -4.08
N HIS A 28 -36.77 20.34 -3.34
CA HIS A 28 -36.74 20.29 -1.87
C HIS A 28 -37.39 19.02 -1.29
N VAL A 29 -37.31 17.90 -2.02
CA VAL A 29 -37.72 16.57 -1.54
C VAL A 29 -36.52 15.89 -0.89
N GLU A 30 -36.72 15.26 0.27
CA GLU A 30 -35.70 14.46 0.92
C GLU A 30 -35.42 13.20 0.10
N VAL A 31 -34.19 13.09 -0.42
CA VAL A 31 -33.76 11.95 -1.23
C VAL A 31 -32.37 11.51 -0.83
N THR A 32 -32.22 10.20 -0.65
CA THR A 32 -30.92 9.53 -0.53
C THR A 32 -30.61 8.83 -1.84
N GLN A 33 -29.51 9.20 -2.48
CA GLN A 33 -28.99 8.43 -3.62
C GLN A 33 -28.33 7.17 -3.08
N LEU A 34 -28.83 6.01 -3.48
CA LEU A 34 -28.12 4.75 -3.30
C LEU A 34 -27.18 4.57 -4.50
N ASP A 35 -25.88 4.62 -4.23
CA ASP A 35 -24.88 4.25 -5.22
C ASP A 35 -24.87 2.71 -5.34
N TRP A 36 -25.46 2.22 -6.42
CA TRP A 36 -25.64 0.79 -6.67
C TRP A 36 -25.14 0.45 -8.06
N THR A 37 -24.38 -0.65 -8.14
CA THR A 37 -23.93 -1.22 -9.41
C THR A 37 -24.34 -2.69 -9.48
N PRO A 38 -24.64 -3.22 -10.68
CA PRO A 38 -24.90 -4.64 -10.83
C PRO A 38 -23.64 -5.45 -10.49
N PRO A 39 -23.77 -6.66 -9.91
CA PRO A 39 -22.65 -7.57 -9.70
C PRO A 39 -21.80 -7.73 -10.97
N GLY A 40 -20.48 -7.87 -10.79
CA GLY A 40 -19.55 -7.97 -11.91
C GLY A 40 -19.47 -6.71 -12.78
N GLN A 41 -19.97 -5.56 -12.32
CA GLN A 41 -20.20 -4.35 -13.13
C GLN A 41 -21.02 -4.63 -14.41
N GLY A 42 -21.89 -5.66 -14.37
CA GLY A 42 -22.70 -6.10 -15.52
C GLY A 42 -22.00 -7.08 -16.46
N ASN A 43 -20.77 -7.54 -16.16
CA ASN A 43 -20.14 -8.62 -16.90
C ASN A 43 -20.77 -9.98 -16.53
N MET A 44 -21.56 -10.55 -17.44
CA MET A 44 -22.25 -11.82 -17.22
C MET A 44 -21.33 -13.01 -16.96
N GLN A 45 -20.08 -12.99 -17.44
CA GLN A 45 -19.12 -14.06 -17.11
C GLN A 45 -18.72 -14.00 -15.64
N VAL A 46 -18.53 -12.80 -15.10
CA VAL A 46 -18.22 -12.59 -13.67
C VAL A 46 -19.43 -12.93 -12.81
N VAL A 47 -20.64 -12.52 -13.21
CA VAL A 47 -21.88 -12.89 -12.50
C VAL A 47 -22.01 -14.41 -12.41
N GLN A 48 -21.88 -15.11 -13.53
CA GLN A 48 -21.93 -16.58 -13.54
C GLN A 48 -20.84 -17.20 -12.68
N ALA A 49 -19.61 -16.65 -12.70
CA ALA A 49 -18.53 -17.13 -11.85
C ALA A 49 -18.82 -16.93 -10.36
N LEU A 50 -19.40 -15.79 -9.96
CA LEU A 50 -19.83 -15.53 -8.59
C LEU A 50 -20.93 -16.49 -8.14
N ASP A 51 -21.94 -16.72 -9.00
CA ASP A 51 -23.01 -17.70 -8.73
C ASP A 51 -22.43 -19.11 -8.58
N ASN A 52 -21.52 -19.50 -9.47
CA ASN A 52 -20.81 -20.78 -9.42
C ASN A 52 -20.02 -20.93 -8.11
N ILE A 53 -19.31 -19.90 -7.66
CA ILE A 53 -18.59 -19.91 -6.37
C ILE A 53 -19.57 -20.05 -5.21
N ALA A 54 -20.68 -19.32 -5.22
CA ALA A 54 -21.68 -19.32 -4.15
C ALA A 54 -22.42 -20.66 -4.03
N ASP A 55 -22.79 -21.27 -5.16
CA ASP A 55 -23.48 -22.57 -5.23
C ASP A 55 -22.51 -23.76 -5.29
N SER A 56 -21.21 -23.51 -5.13
CA SER A 56 -20.17 -24.51 -5.27
C SER A 56 -20.26 -25.60 -4.19
N PRO A 57 -19.99 -26.87 -4.51
CA PRO A 57 -19.74 -27.90 -3.50
C PRO A 57 -18.47 -27.60 -2.67
N LEU A 58 -17.69 -26.57 -3.04
CA LEU A 58 -16.52 -26.10 -2.32
C LEU A 58 -16.84 -25.01 -1.28
N ALA A 59 -18.10 -24.58 -1.11
CA ALA A 59 -18.46 -23.47 -0.20
C ALA A 59 -17.85 -23.60 1.20
N ASP A 60 -17.93 -24.79 1.83
CA ASP A 60 -17.33 -25.04 3.15
C ASP A 60 -15.80 -24.93 3.14
N LYS A 61 -15.13 -25.36 2.06
CA LYS A 61 -13.68 -25.24 1.90
C LYS A 61 -13.25 -23.79 1.72
N ILE A 62 -13.99 -23.02 0.93
CA ILE A 62 -13.75 -21.58 0.73
C ILE A 62 -13.91 -20.86 2.06
N ALA A 63 -15.01 -21.11 2.78
CA ALA A 63 -15.26 -20.49 4.09
C ALA A 63 -14.14 -20.83 5.09
N ALA A 64 -13.72 -22.10 5.18
CA ALA A 64 -12.63 -22.52 6.05
C ALA A 64 -11.28 -21.88 5.66
N ALA A 65 -10.96 -21.83 4.37
CA ALA A 65 -9.73 -21.20 3.86
C ALA A 65 -9.69 -19.70 4.12
N ASN A 66 -10.82 -19.02 3.94
CA ASN A 66 -11.00 -17.61 4.19
C ASN A 66 -10.92 -17.27 5.68
N GLN A 67 -11.53 -18.08 6.53
CA GLN A 67 -11.39 -17.96 7.98
C GLN A 67 -9.94 -18.15 8.41
N GLN A 68 -9.23 -19.14 7.86
CA GLN A 68 -7.81 -19.33 8.11
C GLN A 68 -6.97 -18.12 7.67
N ALA A 69 -7.24 -17.56 6.50
CA ALA A 69 -6.53 -16.37 6.00
C ALA A 69 -6.74 -15.16 6.93
N LEU A 70 -7.98 -14.90 7.33
CA LEU A 70 -8.32 -13.85 8.29
C LEU A 70 -7.61 -14.06 9.64
N GLU A 71 -7.63 -15.27 10.18
CA GLU A 71 -6.94 -15.61 11.43
C GLU A 71 -5.43 -15.39 11.33
N ARG A 72 -4.81 -15.74 10.20
CA ARG A 72 -3.38 -15.50 9.99
C ARG A 72 -3.03 -14.03 9.95
N ILE A 73 -3.86 -13.19 9.32
CA ILE A 73 -3.68 -11.74 9.32
C ILE A 73 -3.78 -11.20 10.76
N ILE A 74 -4.85 -11.55 11.48
CA ILE A 74 -5.12 -11.05 12.85
C ILE A 74 -4.04 -11.49 13.84
N GLN A 75 -3.63 -12.76 13.79
CA GLN A 75 -2.69 -13.35 14.75
C GLN A 75 -1.22 -13.08 14.40
N SER A 76 -0.94 -12.48 13.25
CA SER A 76 0.42 -12.08 12.91
C SER A 76 0.98 -11.12 13.95
N HIS A 77 2.25 -11.32 14.30
CA HIS A 77 2.97 -10.50 15.26
C HIS A 77 4.29 -10.02 14.64
N PRO A 78 4.23 -9.02 13.73
CA PRO A 78 5.42 -8.49 13.10
C PRO A 78 6.23 -7.63 14.07
N VAL A 79 7.53 -7.91 14.16
CA VAL A 79 8.49 -7.14 14.95
C VAL A 79 9.66 -6.72 14.06
N LEU A 80 10.14 -5.50 14.24
CA LEU A 80 11.38 -5.05 13.61
C LEU A 80 12.55 -5.66 14.38
N ILE A 81 13.39 -6.44 13.71
CA ILE A 81 14.54 -7.15 14.33
C ILE A 81 15.90 -6.62 13.90
N GLY A 82 15.94 -5.70 12.94
CA GLY A 82 17.22 -5.17 12.46
C GLY A 82 17.14 -4.41 11.16
N PHE A 83 18.32 -3.94 10.75
CA PHE A 83 18.55 -3.31 9.47
C PHE A 83 19.80 -3.90 8.83
N TYR A 84 19.77 -4.16 7.52
CA TYR A 84 20.99 -4.53 6.81
C TYR A 84 20.88 -4.27 5.31
N GLN A 85 22.01 -4.28 4.59
CA GLN A 85 22.01 -4.07 3.15
C GLN A 85 21.25 -5.19 2.42
N ALA A 86 20.52 -4.82 1.36
CA ALA A 86 19.63 -5.72 0.63
C ALA A 86 20.35 -6.99 0.15
N ILE A 87 21.57 -6.87 -0.36
CA ILE A 87 22.39 -8.01 -0.84
C ILE A 87 22.60 -9.11 0.20
N ASN A 88 22.52 -8.76 1.48
CA ASN A 88 22.80 -9.70 2.57
C ASN A 88 21.54 -10.35 3.14
N VAL A 89 20.35 -9.81 2.86
CA VAL A 89 19.12 -10.24 3.55
C VAL A 89 17.93 -10.50 2.64
N VAL A 90 17.86 -9.84 1.48
CA VAL A 90 16.73 -9.99 0.56
C VAL A 90 16.91 -11.26 -0.27
N PRO A 91 15.94 -12.20 -0.25
CA PRO A 91 16.00 -13.42 -1.06
C PRO A 91 16.24 -13.12 -2.53
N GLY A 92 17.17 -13.82 -3.18
CA GLY A 92 17.43 -13.67 -4.62
C GLY A 92 18.09 -12.36 -5.06
N MET A 93 18.48 -11.48 -4.13
CA MET A 93 19.20 -10.26 -4.46
C MET A 93 20.61 -10.57 -4.99
N THR A 94 21.02 -9.88 -6.06
CA THR A 94 22.38 -9.94 -6.61
C THR A 94 22.90 -8.53 -6.86
N ALA A 95 24.20 -8.38 -7.14
CA ALA A 95 24.78 -7.08 -7.48
C ALA A 95 24.17 -6.44 -8.75
N LYS A 96 23.54 -7.23 -9.64
CA LYS A 96 22.86 -6.75 -10.86
C LYS A 96 21.34 -6.98 -10.82
N THR A 97 20.77 -7.10 -9.62
CA THR A 97 19.32 -7.14 -9.41
C THR A 97 18.84 -5.78 -8.93
N ILE A 98 17.83 -5.23 -9.59
CA ILE A 98 17.11 -4.03 -9.16
C ILE A 98 15.65 -4.43 -8.95
N LEU A 99 15.19 -4.33 -7.70
CA LEU A 99 13.77 -4.55 -7.41
C LEU A 99 12.97 -3.27 -7.65
N HIS A 100 11.68 -3.41 -7.93
CA HIS A 100 10.76 -2.27 -8.12
C HIS A 100 9.38 -2.55 -7.52
N ALA A 101 8.59 -1.49 -7.33
CA ALA A 101 7.19 -1.62 -6.90
C ALA A 101 6.27 -2.16 -8.02
N GLY A 102 5.12 -2.72 -7.62
CA GLY A 102 4.06 -3.18 -8.52
C GLY A 102 4.29 -4.54 -9.17
N PRO A 103 3.40 -4.97 -10.08
CA PRO A 103 3.54 -6.24 -10.80
C PRO A 103 4.74 -6.22 -11.77
N PRO A 104 5.17 -7.39 -12.29
CA PRO A 104 6.30 -7.50 -13.22
C PRO A 104 6.20 -6.53 -14.40
N ILE A 105 7.27 -5.80 -14.68
CA ILE A 105 7.34 -4.85 -15.79
C ILE A 105 8.75 -4.82 -16.39
N THR A 106 8.85 -4.70 -17.70
CA THR A 106 10.14 -4.55 -18.38
C THR A 106 10.58 -3.09 -18.38
N TRP A 107 11.90 -2.86 -18.45
CA TRP A 107 12.52 -1.54 -18.48
C TRP A 107 11.84 -0.57 -19.47
N GLU A 108 11.53 -1.03 -20.69
CA GLU A 108 10.99 -0.20 -21.75
C GLU A 108 9.64 0.39 -21.37
N LYS A 109 8.84 -0.39 -20.63
CA LYS A 109 7.48 -0.05 -20.20
C LYS A 109 7.43 0.77 -18.92
N MET A 110 8.51 0.82 -18.14
CA MET A 110 8.54 1.60 -16.89
C MET A 110 8.21 3.08 -17.12
N CYS A 111 7.47 3.67 -16.18
CA CYS A 111 7.13 5.10 -16.21
C CYS A 111 8.35 5.98 -15.91
N GLY A 112 8.23 7.29 -16.14
CA GLY A 112 9.33 8.25 -15.96
C GLY A 112 9.94 8.20 -14.57
N ALA A 113 9.11 8.25 -13.52
CA ALA A 113 9.58 8.18 -12.13
C ALA A 113 10.38 6.90 -11.84
N MET A 114 9.90 5.74 -12.31
CA MET A 114 10.59 4.46 -12.10
C MET A 114 11.90 4.38 -12.90
N LYS A 115 11.92 4.88 -14.14
CA LYS A 115 13.16 4.95 -14.94
C LYS A 115 14.22 5.83 -14.28
N GLY A 116 13.82 7.00 -13.79
CA GLY A 116 14.72 7.89 -13.06
C GLY A 116 15.29 7.26 -11.78
N ALA A 117 14.45 6.51 -11.06
CA ALA A 117 14.86 5.80 -9.85
C ALA A 117 15.85 4.67 -10.14
N VAL A 118 15.61 3.88 -11.20
CA VAL A 118 16.53 2.82 -11.64
C VAL A 118 17.88 3.39 -12.06
N THR A 119 17.91 4.45 -12.88
CA THR A 119 19.19 5.03 -13.32
C THR A 119 19.97 5.62 -12.16
N GLY A 120 19.29 6.31 -11.23
CA GLY A 120 19.92 6.79 -10.00
C GLY A 120 20.48 5.65 -9.14
N ALA A 121 19.75 4.54 -9.00
CA ALA A 121 20.23 3.37 -8.27
C ALA A 121 21.46 2.73 -8.92
N LEU A 122 21.51 2.62 -10.26
CA LEU A 122 22.66 2.08 -10.98
C LEU A 122 23.92 2.95 -10.81
N VAL A 123 23.77 4.28 -10.80
CA VAL A 123 24.87 5.21 -10.48
C VAL A 123 25.29 5.07 -9.02
N PHE A 124 24.34 4.97 -8.08
CA PHE A 124 24.63 4.76 -6.65
C PHE A 124 25.40 3.46 -6.39
N GLU A 125 25.08 2.38 -7.10
CA GLU A 125 25.81 1.10 -7.01
C GLU A 125 27.18 1.13 -7.73
N GLY A 126 27.50 2.21 -8.44
CA GLY A 126 28.73 2.32 -9.23
C GLY A 126 28.76 1.39 -10.45
N LEU A 127 27.59 0.96 -10.94
CA LEU A 127 27.46 0.14 -12.14
C LEU A 127 27.51 0.97 -13.42
N ALA A 128 27.27 2.27 -13.33
CA ALA A 128 27.38 3.25 -14.40
C ALA A 128 28.00 4.55 -13.85
N LYS A 129 28.75 5.28 -14.68
CA LYS A 129 29.42 6.53 -14.27
C LYS A 129 28.46 7.72 -14.21
N ASP A 130 27.38 7.67 -14.98
CA ASP A 130 26.40 8.74 -15.15
C ASP A 130 25.03 8.16 -15.56
N LEU A 131 24.02 9.03 -15.66
CA LEU A 131 22.64 8.64 -15.93
C LEU A 131 22.43 8.10 -17.35
N ASP A 132 23.24 8.56 -18.31
CA ASP A 132 23.15 8.12 -19.71
C ASP A 132 23.66 6.67 -19.83
N GLU A 133 24.84 6.39 -19.28
CA GLU A 133 25.37 5.01 -19.21
C GLU A 133 24.47 4.09 -18.37
N ALA A 134 23.85 4.61 -17.30
CA ALA A 134 22.89 3.85 -16.51
C ALA A 134 21.65 3.45 -17.31
N ALA A 135 21.14 4.33 -18.18
CA ALA A 135 20.00 4.03 -19.04
C ALA A 135 20.35 3.00 -20.12
N GLU A 136 21.55 3.09 -20.71
CA GLU A 136 22.08 2.09 -21.64
C GLU A 136 22.24 0.72 -20.97
N LEU A 137 22.81 0.69 -19.76
CA LEU A 137 22.96 -0.54 -18.98
C LEU A 137 21.61 -1.15 -18.60
N ALA A 138 20.64 -0.33 -18.18
CA ALA A 138 19.28 -0.81 -17.87
C ALA A 138 18.62 -1.46 -19.10
N ALA A 139 18.86 -0.92 -20.30
CA ALA A 139 18.33 -1.45 -21.56
C ALA A 139 19.12 -2.64 -22.13
N SER A 140 20.31 -2.94 -21.61
CA SER A 140 21.22 -3.94 -22.18
C SER A 140 20.78 -5.40 -22.00
N GLY A 141 19.87 -5.66 -21.05
CA GLY A 141 19.51 -7.01 -20.60
C GLY A 141 20.47 -7.60 -19.55
N GLU A 142 21.48 -6.85 -19.11
CA GLU A 142 22.38 -7.28 -18.03
C GLU A 142 21.82 -7.10 -16.62
N ILE A 143 20.79 -6.25 -16.45
CA ILE A 143 20.12 -5.99 -15.18
C ILE A 143 18.87 -6.85 -15.07
N THR A 144 18.73 -7.54 -13.95
CA THR A 144 17.51 -8.26 -13.60
C THR A 144 16.54 -7.33 -12.89
N PHE A 145 15.38 -7.09 -13.48
CA PHE A 145 14.27 -6.36 -12.86
C PHE A 145 13.24 -7.34 -12.32
N SER A 146 12.82 -7.15 -11.07
CA SER A 146 11.81 -8.00 -10.43
C SER A 146 10.98 -7.22 -9.40
N PRO A 147 9.69 -7.53 -9.23
CA PRO A 147 8.87 -6.94 -8.17
C PRO A 147 9.42 -7.19 -6.77
N CYS A 148 9.39 -6.19 -5.91
CA CYS A 148 9.66 -6.37 -4.47
C CYS A 148 8.82 -7.50 -3.87
N HIS A 149 7.54 -7.60 -4.24
CA HIS A 149 6.61 -8.60 -3.73
C HIS A 149 6.98 -10.07 -4.01
N GLU A 150 7.87 -10.32 -4.97
CA GLU A 150 8.39 -11.65 -5.32
C GLU A 150 9.69 -12.00 -4.57
N HIS A 151 10.21 -11.07 -3.79
CA HIS A 151 11.44 -11.20 -2.98
C HIS A 151 11.17 -10.91 -1.50
N ASP A 152 9.95 -11.17 -1.02
CA ASP A 152 9.49 -10.86 0.34
C ASP A 152 9.67 -9.37 0.73
N CYS A 153 9.74 -8.49 -0.26
CA CYS A 153 9.93 -7.06 -0.09
C CYS A 153 8.67 -6.26 -0.43
N VAL A 154 8.68 -5.00 -0.03
CA VAL A 154 7.80 -3.94 -0.54
C VAL A 154 8.62 -2.67 -0.72
N GLY A 155 8.27 -1.85 -1.71
CA GLY A 155 8.92 -0.59 -2.04
C GLY A 155 7.94 0.57 -2.15
N SER A 156 8.23 1.67 -1.45
CA SER A 156 7.42 2.90 -1.52
C SER A 156 7.61 3.63 -2.87
N MET A 157 6.53 4.13 -3.46
CA MET A 157 6.53 4.83 -4.76
C MET A 157 7.20 4.02 -5.87
N ALA A 158 8.27 4.50 -6.54
CA ALA A 158 8.97 3.67 -7.54
C ALA A 158 9.48 2.33 -6.96
N GLY A 159 9.69 2.27 -5.64
CA GLY A 159 10.06 1.05 -4.92
C GLY A 159 11.43 0.51 -5.28
N VAL A 160 12.23 1.29 -6.01
CA VAL A 160 13.55 0.87 -6.48
C VAL A 160 14.44 0.52 -5.30
N THR A 161 14.92 -0.73 -5.30
CA THR A 161 15.79 -1.27 -4.26
C THR A 161 16.97 -1.98 -4.92
N SER A 162 18.17 -1.51 -4.62
CA SER A 162 19.43 -2.07 -5.12
C SER A 162 20.27 -2.71 -4.00
N ALA A 163 21.28 -3.47 -4.39
CA ALA A 163 22.08 -4.35 -3.53
C ALA A 163 22.61 -3.68 -2.24
N SER A 164 23.11 -2.44 -2.34
CA SER A 164 23.77 -1.73 -1.25
C SER A 164 22.80 -0.92 -0.37
N MET A 165 21.53 -0.77 -0.76
CA MET A 165 20.53 -0.06 0.04
C MET A 165 20.21 -0.82 1.32
N PHE A 166 20.08 -0.09 2.43
CA PHE A 166 19.69 -0.68 3.71
C PHE A 166 18.18 -0.94 3.77
N MET A 167 17.84 -2.10 4.34
CA MET A 167 16.50 -2.65 4.46
C MET A 167 16.13 -2.77 5.93
N HIS A 168 14.87 -2.50 6.27
CA HIS A 168 14.25 -3.03 7.48
C HIS A 168 14.14 -4.56 7.37
N ILE A 169 14.30 -5.25 8.49
CA ILE A 169 14.09 -6.69 8.61
C ILE A 169 12.95 -6.89 9.59
N VAL A 170 11.77 -7.24 9.08
CA VAL A 170 10.56 -7.41 9.89
C VAL A 170 10.18 -8.87 9.95
N LYS A 171 10.23 -9.46 11.14
CA LYS A 171 9.88 -10.87 11.35
C LYS A 171 8.47 -10.98 11.90
N ASN A 172 7.64 -11.81 11.29
CA ASN A 172 6.40 -12.26 11.89
C ASN A 172 6.70 -13.37 12.91
N LYS A 173 6.59 -13.09 14.21
CA LYS A 173 6.94 -14.09 15.25
C LYS A 173 6.00 -15.29 15.27
N THR A 174 4.73 -15.08 14.93
CA THR A 174 3.69 -16.12 14.94
C THR A 174 3.93 -17.16 13.85
N TYR A 175 4.25 -16.71 12.63
CA TYR A 175 4.35 -17.59 11.45
C TYR A 175 5.78 -17.77 10.92
N GLY A 176 6.75 -17.03 11.45
CA GLY A 176 8.18 -17.21 11.18
C GLY A 176 8.69 -16.55 9.89
N ASN A 177 7.81 -16.11 8.99
CA ASN A 177 8.20 -15.41 7.76
C ASN A 177 8.79 -14.02 8.05
N ILE A 178 9.56 -13.49 7.10
CA ILE A 178 10.24 -12.19 7.19
C ILE A 178 9.83 -11.36 5.98
N ALA A 179 9.66 -10.06 6.18
CA ALA A 179 9.47 -9.10 5.12
C ALA A 179 10.50 -7.97 5.22
N TYR A 180 10.77 -7.33 4.08
CA TYR A 180 11.76 -6.29 3.95
C TYR A 180 11.21 -5.05 3.24
N THR A 181 11.82 -3.91 3.50
CA THR A 181 11.59 -2.66 2.76
C THR A 181 12.79 -1.76 2.93
N ASN A 182 13.11 -0.96 1.92
CA ASN A 182 14.17 0.05 2.04
C ASN A 182 13.79 1.15 3.06
N MET A 183 14.74 2.04 3.36
CA MET A 183 14.53 3.16 4.27
C MET A 183 14.00 4.40 3.55
N SER A 184 13.26 5.25 4.27
CA SER A 184 12.85 6.55 3.74
C SER A 184 14.06 7.48 3.60
N GLU A 185 14.23 8.05 2.41
CA GLU A 185 15.27 9.03 2.09
C GLU A 185 15.06 10.42 2.71
N GLN A 186 13.86 10.67 3.26
CA GLN A 186 13.44 11.97 3.80
C GLN A 186 13.52 13.12 2.77
N MET A 187 12.90 14.27 3.07
CA MET A 187 12.80 15.42 2.15
C MET A 187 11.94 15.17 0.89
N ALA A 188 11.80 16.20 0.05
CA ALA A 188 10.94 16.19 -1.13
C ALA A 188 11.61 15.67 -2.42
N LYS A 189 12.91 15.96 -2.62
CA LYS A 189 13.69 15.51 -3.79
C LYS A 189 14.39 14.19 -3.47
N ILE A 190 13.81 13.09 -3.94
CA ILE A 190 14.16 11.72 -3.50
C ILE A 190 14.08 10.71 -4.65
N LEU A 191 14.89 9.65 -4.57
CA LEU A 191 14.99 8.59 -5.56
C LEU A 191 13.67 7.88 -5.80
N ARG A 192 12.89 7.60 -4.75
CA ARG A 192 11.60 6.92 -4.91
C ARG A 192 10.56 7.69 -5.74
N MET A 193 10.80 8.98 -6.00
CA MET A 193 10.00 9.81 -6.93
C MET A 193 10.72 10.05 -8.27
N GLY A 194 11.80 9.32 -8.54
CA GLY A 194 12.61 9.40 -9.74
C GLY A 194 13.67 10.49 -9.77
N ALA A 195 13.92 11.21 -8.67
CA ALA A 195 14.99 12.20 -8.62
C ALA A 195 16.35 11.50 -8.45
N ASN A 196 17.34 11.90 -9.23
CA ASN A 196 18.59 11.15 -9.35
C ASN A 196 19.81 12.06 -9.58
N ASP A 197 19.77 13.29 -9.07
CA ASP A 197 20.92 14.20 -9.12
C ASP A 197 21.98 13.84 -8.06
N GLN A 198 23.11 14.55 -8.10
CA GLN A 198 24.22 14.30 -7.17
C GLN A 198 23.78 14.41 -5.70
N SER A 199 22.85 15.31 -5.36
CA SER A 199 22.37 15.45 -3.98
C SER A 199 21.58 14.23 -3.49
N VAL A 200 20.88 13.53 -4.40
CA VAL A 200 20.22 12.26 -4.09
C VAL A 200 21.26 11.15 -3.94
N ILE A 201 22.23 11.05 -4.85
CA ILE A 201 23.26 10.01 -4.78
C ILE A 201 24.14 10.15 -3.52
N ASP A 202 24.55 11.38 -3.18
CA ASP A 202 25.32 11.68 -1.97
C ASP A 202 24.57 11.27 -0.70
N ARG A 203 23.25 11.51 -0.68
CA ARG A 203 22.39 11.09 0.41
C ARG A 203 22.28 9.57 0.50
N LEU A 204 22.08 8.87 -0.61
CA LEU A 204 22.04 7.40 -0.62
C LEU A 204 23.36 6.80 -0.10
N ASN A 205 24.50 7.40 -0.48
CA ASN A 205 25.81 7.04 0.07
C ASN A 205 25.87 7.29 1.59
N TRP A 206 25.43 8.46 2.07
CA TRP A 206 25.37 8.73 3.52
C TRP A 206 24.43 7.76 4.26
N MET A 207 23.29 7.41 3.68
CA MET A 207 22.37 6.43 4.26
C MET A 207 23.01 5.03 4.35
N ARG A 208 23.81 4.63 3.36
CA ARG A 208 24.58 3.37 3.36
C ARG A 208 25.73 3.39 4.36
N ASP A 209 26.45 4.50 4.45
CA ASP A 209 27.75 4.55 5.15
C ASP A 209 27.63 5.05 6.60
N VAL A 210 26.57 5.78 6.94
CA VAL A 210 26.36 6.39 8.26
C VAL A 210 25.05 5.91 8.88
N GLN A 211 23.89 6.25 8.29
CA GLN A 211 22.59 5.98 8.91
C GLN A 211 22.32 4.48 9.09
N GLY A 212 22.47 3.70 8.03
CA GLY A 212 22.20 2.26 8.01
C GLY A 212 23.02 1.49 9.03
N PRO A 213 24.35 1.67 9.10
CA PRO A 213 25.20 1.06 10.12
C PRO A 213 24.78 1.43 11.55
N ILE A 214 24.45 2.71 11.80
CA ILE A 214 23.96 3.17 13.11
C ILE A 214 22.67 2.43 13.49
N LEU A 215 21.69 2.35 12.58
CA LEU A 215 20.42 1.68 12.85
C LEU A 215 20.58 0.16 13.03
N ARG A 216 21.45 -0.47 12.22
CA ARG A 216 21.80 -1.89 12.37
C ARG A 216 22.36 -2.17 13.76
N ASP A 217 23.32 -1.37 14.20
CA ASP A 217 24.01 -1.61 15.46
C ASP A 217 23.16 -1.20 16.67
N ALA A 218 22.32 -0.16 16.53
CA ALA A 218 21.28 0.18 17.48
C ALA A 218 20.31 -1.00 17.72
N MET A 219 19.87 -1.67 16.65
CA MET A 219 18.96 -2.82 16.79
C MET A 219 19.61 -4.05 17.44
N LYS A 220 20.93 -4.22 17.38
CA LYS A 220 21.63 -5.27 18.15
C LYS A 220 21.53 -5.04 19.66
N ILE A 221 21.39 -3.79 20.08
CA ILE A 221 21.26 -3.39 21.49
C ILE A 221 19.79 -3.46 21.92
N ILE A 222 18.87 -2.98 21.08
CA ILE A 222 17.42 -2.96 21.35
C ILE A 222 16.82 -4.37 21.31
N GLY A 223 17.31 -5.23 20.41
CA GLY A 223 16.78 -6.57 20.16
C GLY A 223 15.62 -6.55 19.16
N GLU A 224 14.43 -6.17 19.60
CA GLU A 224 13.24 -6.11 18.75
C GLU A 224 12.30 -4.97 19.13
N ILE A 225 11.51 -4.48 18.16
CA ILE A 225 10.45 -3.49 18.37
C ILE A 225 9.13 -4.08 17.88
N ASP A 226 8.11 -4.09 18.74
CA ASP A 226 6.77 -4.57 18.40
C ASP A 226 6.03 -3.56 17.50
N LEU A 227 5.94 -3.89 16.21
CA LEU A 227 5.32 -3.00 15.23
C LEU A 227 3.80 -3.03 15.30
N ARG A 228 3.18 -4.14 15.70
CA ARG A 228 1.72 -4.21 15.82
C ARG A 228 1.23 -3.33 16.97
N LEU A 229 1.94 -3.36 18.10
CA LEU A 229 1.64 -2.48 19.23
C LEU A 229 1.86 -1.01 18.87
N MET A 230 2.97 -0.69 18.20
CA MET A 230 3.28 0.67 17.80
C MET A 230 2.28 1.21 16.76
N LEU A 231 1.86 0.39 15.80
CA LEU A 231 0.80 0.73 14.84
C LEU A 231 -0.52 1.07 15.54
N ALA A 232 -0.94 0.24 16.50
CA ALA A 232 -2.17 0.49 17.26
C ALA A 232 -2.12 1.85 17.99
N GLN A 233 -0.97 2.19 18.56
CA GLN A 233 -0.74 3.51 19.17
C GLN A 233 -0.78 4.63 18.14
N ALA A 234 -0.12 4.46 16.98
CA ALA A 234 -0.08 5.47 15.93
C ALA A 234 -1.50 5.79 15.40
N LEU A 235 -2.33 4.77 15.15
CA LEU A 235 -3.73 4.96 14.76
C LEU A 235 -4.52 5.74 15.82
N HIS A 236 -4.29 5.47 17.10
CA HIS A 236 -4.95 6.19 18.20
C HIS A 236 -4.42 7.61 18.41
N MET A 237 -3.29 7.94 17.76
CA MET A 237 -2.66 9.27 17.78
C MET A 237 -2.92 10.08 16.49
N GLY A 238 -3.84 9.61 15.64
CA GLY A 238 -4.29 10.35 14.47
C GLY A 238 -3.53 10.07 13.18
N ASP A 239 -2.74 8.99 13.12
CA ASP A 239 -2.18 8.49 11.87
C ASP A 239 -3.14 7.47 11.24
N GLU A 240 -3.03 7.29 9.92
CA GLU A 240 -3.60 6.14 9.20
C GLU A 240 -2.50 5.24 8.59
N CYS A 241 -1.24 5.66 8.72
CA CYS A 241 -0.04 4.89 8.41
C CYS A 241 0.16 4.56 6.91
N HIS A 242 -0.37 5.40 6.01
CA HIS A 242 0.00 5.42 4.59
C HIS A 242 0.50 6.82 4.18
N ASN A 243 -0.37 7.84 4.20
CA ASN A 243 0.00 9.23 3.94
C ASN A 243 0.50 9.93 5.20
N ARG A 244 -0.22 9.80 6.32
CA ARG A 244 0.11 10.45 7.59
C ARG A 244 0.76 9.46 8.54
N ASN A 245 2.01 9.77 8.88
CA ASN A 245 2.92 8.89 9.61
C ASN A 245 3.62 9.61 10.79
N ASN A 246 3.09 10.76 11.22
CA ASN A 246 3.74 11.65 12.19
C ASN A 246 3.89 10.98 13.55
N ALA A 247 2.81 10.38 14.07
CA ALA A 247 2.83 9.69 15.35
C ALA A 247 3.74 8.47 15.26
N GLY A 248 3.60 7.66 14.22
CA GLY A 248 4.42 6.49 13.97
C GLY A 248 5.91 6.80 13.90
N THR A 249 6.28 7.86 13.19
CA THR A 249 7.68 8.32 13.05
C THR A 249 8.24 8.75 14.40
N THR A 250 7.45 9.47 15.19
CA THR A 250 7.84 9.93 16.54
C THR A 250 8.05 8.74 17.49
N LEU A 251 7.12 7.77 17.48
CA LEU A 251 7.22 6.56 18.31
C LEU A 251 8.43 5.71 17.92
N LEU A 252 8.67 5.54 16.62
CA LEU A 252 9.77 4.72 16.11
C LEU A 252 11.13 5.32 16.48
N ILE A 253 11.35 6.62 16.23
CA ILE A 253 12.63 7.24 16.57
C ILE A 253 12.85 7.29 18.09
N GLN A 254 11.79 7.46 18.88
CA GLN A 254 11.86 7.36 20.33
C GLN A 254 12.33 5.97 20.77
N ALA A 255 11.78 4.90 20.18
CA ALA A 255 12.19 3.53 20.48
C ALA A 255 13.62 3.20 20.03
N LEU A 256 14.10 3.81 18.94
CA LEU A 256 15.45 3.61 18.41
C LEU A 256 16.54 4.40 19.17
N THR A 257 16.16 5.53 19.78
CA THR A 257 17.10 6.48 20.41
C THR A 257 18.06 5.82 21.43
N PRO A 258 17.61 4.96 22.36
CA PRO A 258 18.53 4.31 23.31
C PRO A 258 19.62 3.48 22.62
N GLY A 259 19.25 2.74 21.56
CA GLY A 259 20.20 1.96 20.77
C GLY A 259 21.18 2.86 20.00
N ILE A 260 20.69 3.94 19.39
CA ILE A 260 21.53 4.91 18.65
C ILE A 260 22.59 5.53 19.58
N ILE A 261 22.21 5.91 20.80
CA ILE A 261 23.13 6.50 21.78
C ILE A 261 24.18 5.49 22.25
N GLN A 262 23.79 4.22 22.43
CA GLN A 262 24.65 3.17 22.95
C GLN A 262 25.53 2.48 21.88
N ALA A 263 25.24 2.69 20.59
CA ALA A 263 25.94 2.04 19.48
C ALA A 263 27.40 2.50 19.26
N GLY A 264 27.88 3.49 20.03
CA GLY A 264 29.31 3.87 20.05
C GLY A 264 29.76 4.80 18.91
N TYR A 265 28.81 5.43 18.20
CA TYR A 265 29.09 6.44 17.17
C TYR A 265 29.33 7.83 17.77
N SER A 266 29.89 8.76 17.00
CA SER A 266 30.13 10.12 17.48
C SER A 266 28.83 10.88 17.71
N VAL A 267 28.85 11.85 18.64
CA VAL A 267 27.70 12.75 18.89
C VAL A 267 27.28 13.49 17.61
N GLU A 268 28.24 13.82 16.74
CA GLU A 268 27.99 14.46 15.45
C GLU A 268 27.17 13.56 14.51
N GLN A 269 27.57 12.30 14.34
CA GLN A 269 26.84 11.34 13.51
C GLN A 269 25.44 11.03 14.08
N GLN A 270 25.33 10.91 15.40
CA GLN A 270 24.04 10.73 16.07
C GLN A 270 23.12 11.92 15.82
N ARG A 271 23.63 13.15 15.96
CA ARG A 271 22.89 14.39 15.66
C ARG A 271 22.40 14.40 14.22
N GLU A 272 23.25 14.08 13.25
CA GLU A 272 22.88 14.03 11.83
C GLU A 272 21.72 13.06 11.57
N VAL A 273 21.72 11.88 12.20
CA VAL A 273 20.61 10.92 12.08
C VAL A 273 19.31 11.50 12.65
N PHE A 274 19.36 12.16 13.81
CA PHE A 274 18.16 12.78 14.39
C PHE A 274 17.64 13.95 13.55
N GLU A 275 18.52 14.81 13.04
CA GLU A 275 18.16 15.91 12.14
C GLU A 275 17.57 15.39 10.83
N PHE A 276 18.13 14.31 10.29
CA PHE A 276 17.61 13.65 9.09
C PHE A 276 16.20 13.12 9.31
N VAL A 277 15.95 12.40 10.40
CA VAL A 277 14.60 11.90 10.74
C VAL A 277 13.63 13.05 11.02
N ALA A 278 14.09 14.15 11.62
CA ALA A 278 13.24 15.33 11.87
C ALA A 278 12.88 16.11 10.60
N SER A 279 13.58 15.87 9.48
CA SER A 279 13.37 16.62 8.24
C SER A 279 12.09 16.22 7.47
N SER A 280 11.46 15.09 7.81
CA SER A 280 10.15 14.68 7.30
C SER A 280 9.48 13.71 8.27
N ASP A 281 8.16 13.67 8.24
CA ASP A 281 7.33 12.75 9.03
C ASP A 281 7.21 11.35 8.41
N TYR A 282 7.91 11.05 7.32
CA TYR A 282 7.75 9.79 6.58
C TYR A 282 8.73 8.67 7.01
N PHE A 283 9.54 8.85 8.05
CA PHE A 283 10.54 7.83 8.46
C PHE A 283 9.93 6.44 8.74
N SER A 284 8.76 6.39 9.38
CA SER A 284 8.04 5.13 9.67
C SER A 284 7.20 4.58 8.52
N GLY A 285 6.97 5.34 7.44
CA GLY A 285 6.11 4.92 6.33
C GLY A 285 6.49 3.55 5.75
N PRO A 286 7.76 3.33 5.36
CA PRO A 286 8.22 2.02 4.92
C PRO A 286 8.05 0.94 6.01
N THR A 287 8.30 1.27 7.28
CA THR A 287 8.16 0.33 8.40
C THR A 287 6.76 -0.29 8.46
N TRP A 288 5.70 0.50 8.25
CA TRP A 288 4.33 0.00 8.18
C TRP A 288 4.10 -0.91 6.98
N MET A 289 4.66 -0.55 5.82
CA MET A 289 4.55 -1.40 4.63
C MET A 289 5.16 -2.79 4.87
N ALA A 290 6.35 -2.89 5.46
CA ALA A 290 6.97 -4.18 5.77
C ALA A 290 6.21 -4.94 6.88
N MET A 291 5.65 -4.24 7.88
CA MET A 291 4.76 -4.85 8.87
C MET A 291 3.54 -5.50 8.20
N CYS A 292 2.85 -4.74 7.35
CA CYS A 292 1.68 -5.22 6.61
C CYS A 292 2.05 -6.39 5.69
N LYS A 293 3.15 -6.27 4.93
CA LYS A 293 3.69 -7.36 4.09
C LYS A 293 3.92 -8.64 4.88
N ALA A 294 4.58 -8.57 6.04
CA ALA A 294 4.86 -9.73 6.89
C ALA A 294 3.57 -10.41 7.40
N ALA A 295 2.51 -9.63 7.68
CA ALA A 295 1.22 -10.19 8.08
C ALA A 295 0.44 -10.77 6.89
N MET A 296 0.41 -10.07 5.75
CA MET A 296 -0.33 -10.49 4.56
C MET A 296 0.29 -11.71 3.89
N ASP A 297 1.62 -11.83 3.88
CA ASP A 297 2.30 -13.01 3.33
C ASP A 297 2.04 -14.27 4.15
N ALA A 298 1.81 -14.16 5.46
CA ALA A 298 1.42 -15.31 6.29
C ALA A 298 0.07 -15.89 5.83
N ALA A 299 -0.81 -15.06 5.27
CA ALA A 299 -2.09 -15.45 4.72
C ALA A 299 -2.06 -15.76 3.21
N HIS A 300 -0.91 -15.76 2.56
CA HIS A 300 -0.77 -16.11 1.14
C HIS A 300 -0.58 -17.63 0.94
N GLY A 301 -1.08 -18.16 -0.17
CA GLY A 301 -0.95 -19.58 -0.53
C GLY A 301 -1.89 -20.54 0.21
N ILE A 302 -3.01 -20.05 0.76
CA ILE A 302 -4.03 -20.92 1.37
C ILE A 302 -4.97 -21.39 0.26
N GLU A 303 -4.95 -22.70 -0.02
CA GLU A 303 -5.80 -23.34 -1.01
C GLU A 303 -7.28 -22.97 -0.79
N TYR A 304 -8.02 -22.72 -1.89
CA TYR A 304 -9.41 -22.26 -1.92
C TYR A 304 -9.68 -20.83 -1.42
N SER A 305 -8.73 -20.15 -0.79
CA SER A 305 -9.01 -18.80 -0.28
C SER A 305 -9.19 -17.78 -1.41
N THR A 306 -10.17 -16.91 -1.24
CA THR A 306 -10.51 -15.79 -2.15
C THR A 306 -9.94 -14.45 -1.64
N VAL A 307 -9.11 -14.48 -0.59
CA VAL A 307 -8.55 -13.29 0.04
C VAL A 307 -7.44 -12.66 -0.80
N VAL A 308 -7.55 -11.36 -1.03
CA VAL A 308 -6.48 -10.54 -1.61
C VAL A 308 -5.35 -10.39 -0.58
N THR A 309 -4.14 -10.71 -1.00
CA THR A 309 -2.93 -10.70 -0.14
C THR A 309 -1.89 -9.69 -0.62
N THR A 310 -2.12 -9.06 -1.77
CA THR A 310 -1.27 -8.01 -2.30
C THR A 310 -2.11 -7.11 -3.20
N MET A 311 -1.98 -5.81 -2.99
CA MET A 311 -2.31 -4.77 -3.95
C MET A 311 -1.05 -3.92 -4.14
N ALA A 312 -0.64 -3.72 -5.39
CA ALA A 312 0.57 -2.99 -5.73
C ALA A 312 0.47 -2.39 -7.13
N ARG A 313 1.25 -1.35 -7.41
CA ARG A 313 1.22 -0.67 -8.70
C ARG A 313 2.58 -0.12 -9.09
N ASN A 314 2.88 -0.10 -10.39
CA ASN A 314 4.20 0.28 -10.93
C ASN A 314 4.17 1.61 -11.72
N GLY A 315 3.09 2.40 -11.60
CA GLY A 315 2.91 3.62 -12.38
C GLY A 315 2.41 3.41 -13.81
N VAL A 316 2.07 2.16 -14.17
CA VAL A 316 1.52 1.77 -15.47
C VAL A 316 0.38 0.77 -15.28
N GLU A 317 0.65 -0.29 -14.52
CA GLU A 317 -0.31 -1.33 -14.16
C GLU A 317 -0.50 -1.40 -12.63
N PHE A 318 -1.73 -1.69 -12.26
CA PHE A 318 -2.08 -2.18 -10.94
C PHE A 318 -2.10 -3.71 -10.98
N GLY A 319 -1.59 -4.36 -9.94
CA GLY A 319 -1.60 -5.81 -9.79
C GLY A 319 -2.15 -6.23 -8.42
N LEU A 320 -2.92 -7.31 -8.42
CA LEU A 320 -3.31 -7.99 -7.18
C LEU A 320 -2.89 -9.47 -7.17
N ARG A 321 -2.68 -10.02 -5.97
CA ARG A 321 -2.44 -11.45 -5.74
C ARG A 321 -3.49 -12.00 -4.77
N VAL A 322 -3.99 -13.18 -5.05
CA VAL A 322 -5.03 -13.86 -4.25
C VAL A 322 -4.42 -15.08 -3.56
N SER A 323 -4.79 -15.32 -2.30
CA SER A 323 -4.21 -16.39 -1.48
C SER A 323 -4.35 -17.78 -2.11
N GLY A 324 -5.53 -18.11 -2.64
CA GLY A 324 -5.79 -19.38 -3.32
C GLY A 324 -5.17 -19.50 -4.72
N LEU A 325 -4.47 -18.48 -5.21
CA LEU A 325 -3.83 -18.45 -6.54
C LEU A 325 -2.36 -18.00 -6.41
N PRO A 326 -1.52 -18.74 -5.66
CA PRO A 326 -0.13 -18.35 -5.43
C PRO A 326 0.66 -18.31 -6.74
N GLY A 327 1.58 -17.35 -6.84
CA GLY A 327 2.45 -17.17 -8.01
C GLY A 327 1.78 -16.50 -9.21
N GLN A 328 0.54 -16.02 -9.09
CA GLN A 328 -0.16 -15.32 -10.16
C GLN A 328 -0.42 -13.85 -9.80
N TRP A 329 -0.20 -12.97 -10.79
CA TRP A 329 -0.60 -11.57 -10.75
C TRP A 329 -1.82 -11.35 -11.64
N PHE A 330 -2.82 -10.65 -11.11
CA PHE A 330 -3.96 -10.19 -11.88
C PHE A 330 -3.84 -8.69 -12.10
N THR A 331 -3.56 -8.29 -13.34
CA THR A 331 -3.22 -6.90 -13.68
C THR A 331 -4.31 -6.16 -14.44
N GLY A 332 -4.31 -4.85 -14.29
CA GLY A 332 -5.13 -3.88 -15.01
C GLY A 332 -4.44 -2.52 -15.06
N PRO A 333 -4.97 -1.54 -15.79
CA PRO A 333 -4.34 -0.22 -15.90
C PRO A 333 -4.30 0.47 -14.53
N ALA A 334 -3.12 1.00 -14.15
CA ALA A 334 -3.04 1.88 -12.98
C ALA A 334 -3.95 3.10 -13.18
N GLN A 335 -4.61 3.54 -12.11
CA GLN A 335 -5.59 4.62 -12.17
C GLN A 335 -4.95 5.98 -11.87
N GLN A 336 -5.64 7.05 -12.24
CA GLN A 336 -5.28 8.39 -11.79
C GLN A 336 -5.71 8.60 -10.34
N VAL A 337 -4.83 9.21 -9.55
CA VAL A 337 -5.11 9.58 -8.17
C VAL A 337 -5.80 10.93 -8.16
N ILE A 338 -6.98 11.02 -7.53
CA ILE A 338 -7.82 12.22 -7.56
C ILE A 338 -7.76 12.90 -6.19
N GLY A 339 -7.30 14.14 -6.16
CA GLY A 339 -7.26 14.93 -4.94
C GLY A 339 -6.61 16.31 -5.12
N PRO A 340 -6.41 17.06 -4.02
CA PRO A 340 -5.78 18.37 -4.04
C PRO A 340 -4.36 18.34 -4.63
N MET A 341 -4.10 19.29 -5.53
CA MET A 341 -2.76 19.53 -6.09
C MET A 341 -2.02 20.59 -5.28
N PHE A 342 -0.70 20.47 -5.19
CA PHE A 342 0.15 21.52 -4.63
C PHE A 342 0.16 22.76 -5.53
N ALA A 343 0.41 23.92 -4.93
CA ALA A 343 0.46 25.18 -5.65
C ALA A 343 1.48 25.13 -6.80
N GLY A 344 1.02 25.47 -8.01
CA GLY A 344 1.84 25.46 -9.22
C GLY A 344 1.67 24.23 -10.12
N TYR A 345 1.00 23.17 -9.65
CA TYR A 345 0.72 21.96 -10.44
C TYR A 345 -0.75 21.83 -10.82
N LYS A 346 -1.00 21.04 -11.86
CA LYS A 346 -2.33 20.73 -12.37
C LYS A 346 -2.54 19.22 -12.50
N PRO A 347 -3.79 18.73 -12.55
CA PRO A 347 -4.06 17.30 -12.70
C PRO A 347 -3.38 16.64 -13.91
N GLU A 348 -3.09 17.38 -14.98
CA GLU A 348 -2.43 16.85 -16.18
C GLU A 348 -0.93 16.57 -15.99
N ASP A 349 -0.35 17.06 -14.89
CA ASP A 349 1.05 16.83 -14.51
C ASP A 349 1.22 15.48 -13.79
N SER A 350 0.12 14.88 -13.33
CA SER A 350 0.08 13.63 -12.58
C SER A 350 0.50 12.42 -13.40
N GLY A 351 1.35 11.59 -12.82
CA GLY A 351 1.52 10.20 -13.23
C GLY A 351 0.32 9.33 -12.79
N LEU A 352 0.34 8.06 -13.19
CA LEU A 352 -0.59 7.07 -12.67
C LEU A 352 -0.11 6.55 -11.31
N ASP A 353 -1.02 5.91 -10.58
CA ASP A 353 -0.74 5.36 -9.26
C ASP A 353 0.47 4.40 -9.23
N ILE A 354 1.33 4.55 -8.22
CA ILE A 354 2.65 3.89 -8.13
C ILE A 354 3.03 3.57 -6.68
N GLY A 355 3.61 2.39 -6.44
CA GLY A 355 4.08 1.91 -5.14
C GLY A 355 3.54 0.54 -4.72
N ASP A 356 4.22 -0.07 -3.76
CA ASP A 356 3.70 -1.20 -2.99
C ASP A 356 2.96 -0.74 -1.72
N SER A 357 2.86 0.58 -1.50
CA SER A 357 2.24 1.13 -0.29
C SER A 357 0.78 0.74 -0.13
N ALA A 358 0.08 0.34 -1.20
CA ALA A 358 -1.26 -0.26 -1.14
C ALA A 358 -1.35 -1.60 -0.35
N ILE A 359 -0.20 -2.16 0.07
CA ILE A 359 -0.16 -3.24 1.06
C ILE A 359 -0.73 -2.82 2.42
N THR A 360 -0.72 -1.52 2.73
CA THR A 360 -1.28 -0.96 3.98
C THR A 360 -2.82 -1.11 3.96
N GLU A 361 -3.49 -0.73 2.87
CA GLU A 361 -4.93 -0.98 2.68
C GLU A 361 -5.26 -2.46 2.57
N THR A 362 -4.38 -3.25 1.95
CA THR A 362 -4.57 -4.71 1.89
C THR A 362 -4.64 -5.32 3.30
N TYR A 363 -3.88 -4.77 4.24
CA TYR A 363 -3.91 -5.16 5.66
C TYR A 363 -5.11 -4.58 6.43
N GLY A 364 -5.67 -3.45 5.99
CA GLY A 364 -6.81 -2.77 6.62
C GLY A 364 -6.50 -1.39 7.21
N ILE A 365 -5.28 -0.86 7.04
CA ILE A 365 -4.95 0.52 7.44
C ILE A 365 -4.96 1.42 6.20
N GLY A 366 -4.34 2.60 6.26
CA GLY A 366 -4.36 3.52 5.13
C GLY A 366 -5.77 4.07 4.87
N GLY A 367 -6.24 3.97 3.63
CA GLY A 367 -7.61 4.32 3.22
C GLY A 367 -8.70 3.62 4.02
N PHE A 368 -8.44 2.39 4.47
CA PHE A 368 -9.39 1.59 5.25
C PHE A 368 -9.52 2.08 6.70
N ALA A 369 -8.51 2.81 7.20
CA ALA A 369 -8.50 3.41 8.53
C ALA A 369 -8.55 4.94 8.46
N MET A 370 -8.98 5.53 7.35
CA MET A 370 -8.97 7.00 7.15
C MET A 370 -9.70 7.77 8.26
N ALA A 371 -10.70 7.15 8.91
CA ALA A 371 -11.42 7.68 10.06
C ALA A 371 -10.54 7.95 11.31
N THR A 372 -9.35 7.34 11.42
CA THR A 372 -8.40 7.64 12.49
C THR A 372 -7.69 8.97 12.27
N ALA A 373 -7.61 9.44 11.03
CA ALA A 373 -6.74 10.54 10.64
C ALA A 373 -7.51 11.70 9.99
N PRO A 374 -8.50 12.34 10.66
CA PRO A 374 -9.31 13.39 10.07
C PRO A 374 -8.49 14.59 9.55
N ALA A 375 -7.29 14.79 10.08
CA ALA A 375 -6.37 15.82 9.64
C ALA A 375 -5.86 15.64 8.19
N ILE A 376 -5.93 14.42 7.62
CA ILE A 376 -5.45 14.17 6.25
C ILE A 376 -6.42 14.68 5.19
N VAL A 377 -7.69 14.91 5.54
CA VAL A 377 -8.75 15.34 4.61
C VAL A 377 -8.35 16.62 3.86
N ALA A 378 -7.64 17.54 4.52
CA ALA A 378 -7.13 18.75 3.88
C ALA A 378 -6.05 18.48 2.81
N LEU A 379 -5.35 17.34 2.91
CA LEU A 379 -4.28 16.93 2.00
C LEU A 379 -4.80 16.01 0.88
N VAL A 380 -5.63 15.02 1.21
CA VAL A 380 -6.12 14.02 0.24
C VAL A 380 -7.47 14.37 -0.38
N GLY A 381 -8.14 15.41 0.13
CA GLY A 381 -9.47 15.83 -0.31
C GLY A 381 -10.61 15.08 0.40
N GLY A 382 -11.84 15.52 0.11
CA GLY A 382 -13.07 15.01 0.72
C GLY A 382 -13.48 15.73 2.00
N THR A 383 -14.27 15.05 2.83
CA THR A 383 -14.79 15.51 4.13
C THR A 383 -14.45 14.51 5.24
N VAL A 384 -14.61 14.93 6.50
CA VAL A 384 -14.40 14.03 7.65
C VAL A 384 -15.46 12.94 7.66
N GLU A 385 -16.70 13.27 7.30
CA GLU A 385 -17.80 12.32 7.17
C GLU A 385 -17.50 11.26 6.10
N GLU A 386 -16.99 11.66 4.92
CA GLU A 386 -16.57 10.72 3.88
C GLU A 386 -15.43 9.80 4.37
N ALA A 387 -14.44 10.32 5.10
CA ALA A 387 -13.38 9.49 5.68
C ALA A 387 -13.91 8.42 6.66
N ILE A 388 -14.91 8.80 7.47
CA ILE A 388 -15.63 7.89 8.37
C ILE A 388 -16.38 6.83 7.57
N ASP A 389 -17.09 7.24 6.53
CA ASP A 389 -17.92 6.35 5.72
C ASP A 389 -17.09 5.39 4.87
N PHE A 390 -15.94 5.82 4.34
CA PHE A 390 -14.98 4.93 3.69
C PHE A 390 -14.56 3.78 4.62
N SER A 391 -14.19 4.09 5.86
CA SER A 391 -13.76 3.07 6.83
C SER A 391 -14.90 2.08 7.17
N ARG A 392 -16.16 2.54 7.18
CA ARG A 392 -17.33 1.68 7.36
C ARG A 392 -17.61 0.82 6.12
N GLN A 393 -17.56 1.41 4.93
CA GLN A 393 -17.87 0.76 3.66
C GLN A 393 -16.88 -0.37 3.37
N MET A 394 -15.62 -0.24 3.74
CA MET A 394 -14.62 -1.30 3.53
C MET A 394 -14.97 -2.60 4.24
N ARG A 395 -15.82 -2.58 5.28
CA ARG A 395 -16.34 -3.80 5.94
C ARG A 395 -17.17 -4.68 5.00
N GLU A 396 -17.80 -4.08 4.01
CA GLU A 396 -18.66 -4.79 3.04
C GLU A 396 -17.83 -5.68 2.11
N ILE A 397 -16.56 -5.36 1.90
CA ILE A 397 -15.65 -6.10 1.02
C ILE A 397 -14.62 -6.96 1.75
N THR A 398 -14.59 -6.90 3.09
CA THR A 398 -13.65 -7.66 3.94
C THR A 398 -14.35 -8.73 4.76
N LEU A 399 -13.66 -9.82 5.09
CA LEU A 399 -14.26 -10.95 5.82
C LEU A 399 -14.44 -10.72 7.32
N GLY A 400 -13.68 -9.81 7.93
CA GLY A 400 -13.79 -9.52 9.36
C GLY A 400 -13.04 -8.26 9.78
N GLU A 401 -12.93 -8.06 11.09
CA GLU A 401 -12.27 -6.92 11.71
C GLU A 401 -11.08 -7.41 12.55
N ASN A 402 -9.96 -6.69 12.54
CA ASN A 402 -8.82 -7.02 13.40
C ASN A 402 -8.93 -6.34 14.76
N PRO A 403 -9.21 -7.08 15.86
CA PRO A 403 -9.43 -6.48 17.17
C PRO A 403 -8.15 -5.90 17.81
N ASN A 404 -6.97 -6.24 17.28
CA ASN A 404 -5.69 -5.75 17.82
C ASN A 404 -5.33 -4.34 17.34
N VAL A 405 -6.01 -3.85 16.28
CA VAL A 405 -5.74 -2.57 15.64
C VAL A 405 -7.09 -1.91 15.37
N THR A 406 -7.41 -0.86 16.11
CA THR A 406 -8.78 -0.32 16.18
C THR A 406 -8.86 1.15 15.82
N ILE A 407 -10.06 1.58 15.40
CA ILE A 407 -10.40 2.95 14.99
C ILE A 407 -11.21 3.62 16.12
N PRO A 408 -10.63 4.54 16.91
CA PRO A 408 -11.31 5.13 18.07
C PRO A 408 -12.61 5.85 17.73
N LEU A 409 -12.63 6.60 16.63
CA LEU A 409 -13.80 7.39 16.21
C LEU A 409 -15.02 6.53 15.85
N LEU A 410 -14.79 5.24 15.55
CA LEU A 410 -15.82 4.26 15.26
C LEU A 410 -16.11 3.34 16.47
N GLY A 411 -15.90 3.84 17.69
CA GLY A 411 -16.15 3.07 18.91
C GLY A 411 -15.17 1.91 19.10
N PHE A 412 -13.91 2.09 18.67
CA PHE A 412 -12.87 1.07 18.69
C PHE A 412 -13.19 -0.18 17.86
N MET A 413 -13.97 -0.02 16.79
CA MET A 413 -14.09 -1.00 15.72
C MET A 413 -12.70 -1.46 15.25
N GLY A 414 -12.51 -2.76 15.04
CA GLY A 414 -11.26 -3.29 14.47
C GLY A 414 -11.14 -2.89 13.00
N VAL A 415 -9.91 -2.72 12.51
CA VAL A 415 -9.72 -2.37 11.09
C VAL A 415 -10.28 -3.45 10.16
N PRO A 416 -11.00 -3.10 9.08
CA PRO A 416 -11.54 -4.07 8.12
C PRO A 416 -10.41 -4.89 7.49
N SER A 417 -10.50 -6.22 7.54
CA SER A 417 -9.39 -7.13 7.24
C SER A 417 -9.79 -8.29 6.33
N ALA A 418 -8.85 -8.73 5.49
CA ALA A 418 -9.02 -9.80 4.49
C ALA A 418 -10.06 -9.44 3.41
N ILE A 419 -9.66 -8.57 2.47
CA ILE A 419 -10.44 -8.21 1.28
C ILE A 419 -10.76 -9.49 0.50
N ASP A 420 -12.04 -9.72 0.20
CA ASP A 420 -12.52 -10.90 -0.53
C ASP A 420 -12.95 -10.53 -1.95
N ILE A 421 -12.34 -11.16 -2.96
CA ILE A 421 -12.66 -10.88 -4.36
C ILE A 421 -14.13 -11.13 -4.69
N THR A 422 -14.81 -12.05 -3.98
CA THR A 422 -16.23 -12.35 -4.23
C THR A 422 -17.12 -11.22 -3.73
N ARG A 423 -16.81 -10.64 -2.56
CA ARG A 423 -17.53 -9.48 -2.01
C ARG A 423 -17.34 -8.24 -2.86
N VAL A 424 -16.12 -7.98 -3.32
CA VAL A 424 -15.83 -6.88 -4.27
C VAL A 424 -16.63 -7.09 -5.55
N GLY A 425 -16.58 -8.30 -6.13
CA GLY A 425 -17.32 -8.64 -7.35
C GLY A 425 -18.85 -8.51 -7.19
N SER A 426 -19.41 -8.92 -6.05
CA SER A 426 -20.85 -8.91 -5.81
C SER A 426 -21.41 -7.52 -5.47
N SER A 427 -20.66 -6.72 -4.71
CA SER A 427 -21.11 -5.40 -4.25
C SER A 427 -20.78 -4.28 -5.24
N GLY A 428 -19.75 -4.48 -6.07
CA GLY A 428 -19.17 -3.44 -6.91
C GLY A 428 -18.36 -2.40 -6.14
N ILE A 429 -18.23 -2.53 -4.82
CA ILE A 429 -17.41 -1.66 -3.97
C ILE A 429 -15.94 -2.02 -4.19
N LEU A 430 -15.13 -1.03 -4.55
CA LEU A 430 -13.69 -1.19 -4.74
C LEU A 430 -12.93 -0.75 -3.47
N PRO A 431 -11.79 -1.39 -3.14
CA PRO A 431 -10.89 -0.89 -2.11
C PRO A 431 -10.58 0.59 -2.29
N VAL A 432 -10.68 1.37 -1.22
CA VAL A 432 -10.26 2.78 -1.20
C VAL A 432 -8.81 2.87 -0.76
N ILE A 433 -7.99 3.55 -1.55
CA ILE A 433 -6.57 3.78 -1.29
C ILE A 433 -6.36 5.29 -1.22
N ASN A 434 -5.76 5.79 -0.14
CA ASN A 434 -5.28 7.16 -0.10
C ASN A 434 -3.78 7.16 -0.39
N THR A 435 -3.31 7.97 -1.34
CA THR A 435 -1.91 7.91 -1.80
C THR A 435 -1.42 9.27 -2.28
N ALA A 436 -0.10 9.43 -2.33
CA ALA A 436 0.55 10.59 -2.93
C ALA A 436 0.39 10.60 -4.46
N ILE A 437 0.27 11.79 -5.04
CA ILE A 437 0.31 12.05 -6.47
C ILE A 437 1.75 12.36 -6.85
N ALA A 438 2.38 11.48 -7.64
CA ALA A 438 3.69 11.73 -8.22
C ALA A 438 3.54 12.42 -9.59
N HIS A 439 4.49 13.28 -9.93
CA HIS A 439 4.58 13.86 -11.27
C HIS A 439 4.91 12.77 -12.30
N LYS A 440 4.40 12.92 -13.54
CA LYS A 440 4.65 11.96 -14.63
C LYS A 440 6.10 11.97 -15.12
N ASP A 441 6.74 13.15 -15.09
CA ASP A 441 8.15 13.32 -15.45
C ASP A 441 9.07 13.01 -14.27
N ALA A 442 10.20 12.36 -14.56
CA ALA A 442 11.17 11.93 -13.56
C ALA A 442 11.74 13.11 -12.76
N GLY A 443 11.85 12.94 -11.44
CA GLY A 443 12.64 13.82 -10.58
C GLY A 443 11.98 15.10 -10.10
N VAL A 444 10.71 15.33 -10.47
CA VAL A 444 9.92 16.47 -9.98
C VAL A 444 9.40 16.22 -8.55
N GLY A 445 8.98 14.99 -8.23
CA GLY A 445 8.54 14.63 -6.89
C GLY A 445 7.03 14.48 -6.71
N MET A 446 6.60 14.62 -5.46
CA MET A 446 5.19 14.65 -5.08
C MET A 446 4.58 16.01 -5.43
N ILE A 447 3.40 15.98 -6.05
CA ILE A 447 2.69 17.18 -6.54
C ILE A 447 1.27 17.30 -6.00
N GLY A 448 0.86 16.37 -5.13
CA GLY A 448 -0.44 16.35 -4.48
C GLY A 448 -0.65 15.04 -3.73
N ALA A 449 -1.85 14.84 -3.22
CA ALA A 449 -2.29 13.56 -2.65
C ALA A 449 -3.79 13.39 -2.92
N GLY A 450 -4.27 12.16 -2.89
CA GLY A 450 -5.66 11.91 -3.21
C GLY A 450 -6.11 10.49 -2.93
N ILE A 451 -7.31 10.21 -3.44
CA ILE A 451 -7.95 8.91 -3.37
C ILE A 451 -7.85 8.24 -4.74
N VAL A 452 -7.64 6.92 -4.72
CA VAL A 452 -7.63 6.08 -5.90
C VAL A 452 -8.25 4.73 -5.57
N HIS A 453 -8.74 4.06 -6.60
CA HIS A 453 -9.27 2.71 -6.51
C HIS A 453 -8.50 1.80 -7.48
N PRO A 454 -8.33 0.50 -7.15
CA PRO A 454 -7.86 -0.47 -8.12
C PRO A 454 -8.81 -0.57 -9.31
N PRO A 455 -8.33 -0.88 -10.53
CA PRO A 455 -9.22 -1.16 -11.66
C PRO A 455 -10.01 -2.45 -11.40
N PHE A 456 -11.33 -2.43 -11.64
CA PHE A 456 -12.20 -3.61 -11.47
C PHE A 456 -11.71 -4.82 -12.28
N ALA A 457 -11.06 -4.58 -13.42
CA ALA A 457 -10.47 -5.61 -14.27
C ALA A 457 -9.51 -6.57 -13.53
N CYS A 458 -8.83 -6.12 -12.47
CA CYS A 458 -8.00 -7.02 -11.66
C CYS A 458 -8.85 -8.05 -10.90
N PHE A 459 -9.99 -7.63 -10.34
CA PHE A 459 -10.90 -8.51 -9.61
C PHE A 459 -11.64 -9.45 -10.55
N GLU A 460 -12.10 -8.95 -11.70
CA GLU A 460 -12.69 -9.77 -12.76
C GLU A 460 -11.75 -10.93 -13.14
N LYS A 461 -10.50 -10.63 -13.49
CA LYS A 461 -9.52 -11.66 -13.86
C LYS A 461 -9.24 -12.63 -12.71
N ALA A 462 -9.20 -12.14 -11.48
CA ALA A 462 -8.95 -12.96 -10.30
C ALA A 462 -10.11 -13.92 -10.00
N ILE A 463 -11.36 -13.46 -10.11
CA ILE A 463 -12.56 -14.29 -9.93
C ILE A 463 -12.59 -15.39 -10.99
N LEU A 464 -12.39 -15.03 -12.25
CA LEU A 464 -12.36 -15.99 -13.37
C LEU A 464 -11.20 -16.99 -13.23
N GLY A 465 -10.00 -16.52 -12.89
CA GLY A 465 -8.84 -17.38 -12.65
C GLY A 465 -9.01 -18.31 -11.44
N TRP A 466 -9.75 -17.86 -10.41
CA TRP A 466 -10.11 -18.71 -9.27
C TRP A 466 -11.04 -19.86 -9.71
N CYS A 467 -12.10 -19.56 -10.45
CA CYS A 467 -13.02 -20.57 -11.01
C CYS A 467 -12.29 -21.57 -11.90
N GLU A 468 -11.42 -21.10 -12.79
CA GLU A 468 -10.61 -21.96 -13.66
C GLU A 468 -9.72 -22.92 -12.84
N ARG A 469 -9.06 -22.41 -11.80
CA ARG A 469 -8.14 -23.22 -10.96
C ARG A 469 -8.85 -24.33 -10.21
N TYR A 470 -10.08 -24.08 -9.75
CA TYR A 470 -10.83 -24.99 -8.88
C TYR A 470 -11.98 -25.73 -9.59
N GLY A 471 -12.19 -25.47 -10.89
CA GLY A 471 -13.16 -26.16 -11.73
C GLY A 471 -14.61 -25.88 -11.35
N VAL A 472 -14.91 -24.61 -11.02
CA VAL A 472 -16.25 -24.16 -10.60
C VAL A 472 -16.87 -23.23 -11.64
#